data_AF-A0A101WUP1-F1
#
_entry.id   AF-A0A101WUP1-F1
#
_cell.length_a   1.000
_cell.length_b   1.000
_cell.length_c   1.000
_cell.angle_alpha   90.00
_cell.angle_beta   90.00
_cell.angle_gamma   90.00
#
_symmetry.space_group_name_H-M   'P 1'
#
loop_
_entity.id
_entity.type
_entity.pdbx_description
1 polymer ?
#
loop_
_entity_poly.entity_id
_entity_poly.type
_entity_poly.pdbx_seq_one_letter_code
_entity_poly.pdbx_strand_id
1 'polypeptide(L)'
;MAQNRILAMFPRVRFTCTLCGECCRRYWIPVTHIDVARIAEFTGMKPRDFLALFPKDMAADWDEPVIKLRDGEYYLVIKKRLDGTCIFNKWVGDKLICSVHPVKPNVCRYYPFIYWLDGGIVKFEVYDKAIGYCPGINRGGFASFRVEISSVGESVRAKSEFRRIINDWNDKVSRGLIDGSIDSFFNYLESIVNSSKKGS
;
A
#
# COMPACT_ATOMS: atom_id res chain seq x y z
N MET A 1 -31.15 -5.81 2.76
CA MET A 1 -29.74 -5.38 2.99
C MET A 1 -29.57 -4.02 2.35
N ALA A 2 -29.51 -2.96 3.15
CA ALA A 2 -29.29 -1.61 2.62
C ALA A 2 -27.87 -1.54 2.04
N GLN A 3 -27.75 -1.44 0.72
CA GLN A 3 -26.49 -1.05 0.10
C GLN A 3 -26.21 0.38 0.57
N ASN A 4 -25.26 0.54 1.50
CA ASN A 4 -24.69 1.84 1.80
C ASN A 4 -24.15 2.41 0.48
N ARG A 5 -24.90 3.34 -0.12
CA ARG A 5 -24.47 4.06 -1.31
C ARG A 5 -23.30 4.95 -0.91
N ILE A 6 -22.08 4.51 -1.21
CA ILE A 6 -20.91 5.38 -1.17
C ILE A 6 -21.12 6.46 -2.24
N LEU A 7 -21.22 7.71 -1.81
CA LEU A 7 -21.17 8.85 -2.72
C LEU A 7 -19.71 9.04 -3.15
N ALA A 8 -19.46 9.05 -4.45
CA ALA A 8 -18.12 9.19 -4.98
C ALA A 8 -18.07 10.09 -6.23
N MET A 9 -17.02 10.90 -6.32
CA MET A 9 -16.73 11.78 -7.45
C MET A 9 -15.47 11.28 -8.16
N PHE A 10 -15.46 11.35 -9.50
CA PHE A 10 -14.39 10.80 -10.31
C PHE A 10 -13.88 11.81 -11.36
N PRO A 11 -12.58 11.77 -11.69
CA PRO A 11 -12.05 12.54 -12.79
C PRO A 11 -12.47 11.89 -14.11
N ARG A 12 -12.85 12.69 -15.09
CA ARG A 12 -13.11 12.20 -16.45
C ARG A 12 -11.79 12.05 -17.21
N VAL A 13 -11.17 10.89 -17.07
CA VAL A 13 -9.84 10.60 -17.63
C VAL A 13 -9.83 9.28 -18.38
N ARG A 14 -9.10 9.23 -19.49
CA ARG A 14 -8.79 7.98 -20.20
C ARG A 14 -7.57 7.33 -19.58
N PHE A 15 -7.65 6.03 -19.29
CA PHE A 15 -6.54 5.32 -18.70
C PHE A 15 -6.51 3.85 -19.12
N THR A 16 -5.30 3.36 -19.42
CA THR A 16 -5.03 1.92 -19.55
C THR A 16 -3.60 1.66 -19.09
N CYS A 17 -3.43 0.77 -18.11
CA CYS A 17 -2.10 0.35 -17.67
C CYS A 17 -1.35 -0.30 -18.85
N THR A 18 -0.18 0.24 -19.18
CA THR A 18 0.68 -0.27 -20.27
C THR A 18 1.70 -1.29 -19.79
N LEU A 19 1.70 -1.63 -18.50
CA LEU A 19 2.67 -2.54 -17.87
C LEU A 19 4.13 -2.03 -17.99
N CYS A 20 4.33 -0.72 -18.03
CA CYS A 20 5.65 -0.07 -18.15
C CYS A 20 6.50 -0.10 -16.86
N GLY A 21 5.89 -0.37 -15.71
CA GLY A 21 6.60 -0.44 -14.43
C GLY A 21 7.09 0.90 -13.86
N GLU A 22 6.73 2.04 -14.44
CA GLU A 22 7.16 3.37 -13.96
C GLU A 22 6.73 3.61 -12.51
N CYS A 23 5.49 3.30 -12.16
CA CYS A 23 5.01 3.42 -10.78
C CYS A 23 5.81 2.55 -9.80
N CYS A 24 6.17 1.34 -10.22
CA CYS A 24 6.92 0.42 -9.37
C CYS A 24 8.38 0.82 -9.17
N ARG A 25 8.98 1.50 -10.15
CA ARG A 25 10.35 2.03 -10.06
C ARG A 25 10.40 3.32 -9.26
N ARG A 26 9.43 4.21 -9.49
CA ARG A 26 9.47 5.59 -8.99
C ARG A 26 8.94 5.79 -7.57
N TYR A 27 7.93 5.03 -7.16
CA TYR A 27 7.29 5.23 -5.86
C TYR A 27 7.69 4.14 -4.87
N TRP A 28 7.81 4.54 -3.61
CA TRP A 28 7.80 3.62 -2.47
C TRP A 28 6.34 3.32 -2.14
N ILE A 29 6.02 2.05 -1.92
CA ILE A 29 4.65 1.60 -1.76
C ILE A 29 4.42 1.31 -0.28
N PRO A 30 3.79 2.24 0.49
CA PRO A 30 3.38 1.93 1.84
C PRO A 30 2.29 0.87 1.83
N VAL A 31 2.25 0.07 2.90
CA VAL A 31 1.33 -1.06 3.03
C VAL A 31 0.75 -1.16 4.43
N THR A 32 -0.47 -1.68 4.51
CA THR A 32 -1.15 -2.03 5.76
C THR A 32 -0.93 -3.50 6.12
N HIS A 33 -1.27 -3.89 7.36
CA HIS A 33 -1.30 -5.29 7.78
C HIS A 33 -2.19 -6.17 6.88
N ILE A 34 -3.27 -5.63 6.32
CA ILE A 34 -4.16 -6.35 5.39
C ILE A 34 -3.47 -6.58 4.03
N ASP A 35 -2.77 -5.58 3.49
CA ASP A 35 -1.97 -5.76 2.28
C ASP A 35 -0.89 -6.83 2.48
N VAL A 36 -0.20 -6.77 3.64
CA VAL A 36 0.83 -7.75 4.02
C VAL A 36 0.24 -9.14 4.14
N ALA A 37 -0.91 -9.31 4.78
CA ALA A 37 -1.56 -10.61 4.95
C ALA A 37 -1.94 -11.23 3.60
N ARG A 38 -2.59 -10.45 2.71
CA ARG A 38 -3.00 -10.92 1.37
C ARG A 38 -1.80 -11.35 0.53
N ILE A 39 -0.72 -10.59 0.57
CA ILE A 39 0.51 -10.91 -0.16
C ILE A 39 1.19 -12.16 0.41
N ALA A 40 1.33 -12.24 1.74
CA ALA A 40 1.95 -13.39 2.39
C ALA A 40 1.18 -14.68 2.15
N GLU A 41 -0.15 -14.63 2.17
CA GLU A 41 -1.01 -15.76 1.83
C GLU A 41 -0.87 -16.19 0.37
N PHE A 42 -0.94 -15.24 -0.57
CA PHE A 42 -0.84 -15.52 -1.99
C PHE A 42 0.52 -16.07 -2.42
N THR A 43 1.60 -15.61 -1.78
CA THR A 43 2.98 -15.94 -2.19
C THR A 43 3.64 -17.03 -1.35
N GLY A 44 3.13 -17.28 -0.14
CA GLY A 44 3.82 -18.10 0.87
C GLY A 44 5.06 -17.45 1.48
N MET A 45 5.40 -16.21 1.11
CA MET A 45 6.55 -15.49 1.64
C MET A 45 6.29 -14.95 3.05
N LYS A 46 7.34 -14.84 3.88
CA LYS A 46 7.23 -14.15 5.15
C LYS A 46 7.24 -12.64 4.92
N PRO A 47 6.52 -11.84 5.74
CA PRO A 47 6.55 -10.37 5.70
C PRO A 47 7.97 -9.80 5.56
N ARG A 48 8.95 -10.29 6.35
CA ARG A 48 10.35 -9.83 6.29
C ARG A 48 11.04 -10.02 4.93
N ASP A 49 10.56 -10.97 4.12
CA ASP A 49 11.17 -11.27 2.82
C ASP A 49 10.83 -10.18 1.79
N PHE A 50 9.62 -9.62 1.84
CA PHE A 50 9.11 -8.67 0.85
C PHE A 50 8.87 -7.25 1.37
N LEU A 51 9.04 -6.99 2.66
CA LEU A 51 8.90 -5.66 3.25
C LEU A 51 10.25 -5.03 3.59
N ALA A 52 10.24 -3.71 3.69
CA ALA A 52 11.35 -2.90 4.15
C ALA A 52 10.83 -1.73 5.02
N LEU A 53 11.73 -1.17 5.82
CA LEU A 53 11.49 0.04 6.60
C LEU A 53 12.14 1.21 5.88
N PHE A 54 11.34 2.20 5.51
CA PHE A 54 11.81 3.41 4.85
C PHE A 54 11.97 4.55 5.86
N PRO A 55 13.14 5.19 6.00
CA PRO A 55 13.36 6.26 6.96
C PRO A 55 12.37 7.42 6.80
N LYS A 56 11.75 7.85 7.90
CA LYS A 56 10.70 8.88 7.91
C LYS A 56 11.22 10.26 7.50
N ASP A 57 12.47 10.56 7.85
CA ASP A 57 13.17 11.82 7.54
C ASP A 57 13.51 11.96 6.05
N MET A 58 13.63 10.84 5.34
CA MET A 58 13.81 10.79 3.88
C MET A 58 12.48 10.79 3.12
N ALA A 59 11.34 10.79 3.81
CA ALA A 59 10.01 10.74 3.23
C ALA A 59 9.25 12.05 3.44
N ALA A 60 8.40 12.39 2.45
CA ALA A 60 7.30 13.33 2.70
C ALA A 60 6.37 12.79 3.80
N ASP A 61 5.46 13.62 4.29
CA ASP A 61 4.37 13.09 5.11
C ASP A 61 3.40 12.31 4.22
N TRP A 62 3.34 10.99 4.43
CA TRP A 62 2.50 10.08 3.66
C TRP A 62 1.14 9.83 4.33
N ASP A 63 0.85 10.45 5.48
CA ASP A 63 -0.30 10.10 6.34
C ASP A 63 -0.31 8.59 6.69
N GLU A 64 0.83 7.93 6.66
CA GLU A 64 0.94 6.52 7.04
C GLU A 64 1.37 6.39 8.51
N PRO A 65 1.03 5.28 9.19
CA PRO A 65 1.51 5.04 10.54
C PRO A 65 3.04 5.01 10.60
N VAL A 66 3.63 5.81 11.50
CA VAL A 66 5.07 5.87 11.73
C VAL A 66 5.46 4.84 12.78
N ILE A 67 6.39 3.96 12.43
CA ILE A 67 6.94 2.91 13.30
C ILE A 67 8.14 3.48 14.02
N LYS A 68 8.11 3.47 15.36
CA LYS A 68 9.24 3.86 16.20
C LYS A 68 10.07 2.63 16.52
N LEU A 69 11.34 2.69 16.16
CA LEU A 69 12.37 1.75 16.54
C LEU A 69 13.43 2.48 17.39
N ARG A 70 14.36 1.73 17.98
CA ARG A 70 15.44 2.28 18.80
C ARG A 70 16.40 3.19 18.02
N ASP A 71 16.48 2.99 16.71
CA ASP A 71 17.40 3.67 15.78
C ASP A 71 16.71 4.73 14.91
N GLY A 72 15.39 4.89 15.01
CA GLY A 72 14.69 5.95 14.28
C GLY A 72 13.20 5.69 14.06
N GLU A 73 12.65 6.46 13.13
CA GLU A 73 11.25 6.43 12.73
C GLU A 73 11.13 6.01 11.27
N TYR A 74 10.20 5.10 10.98
CA TYR A 74 10.12 4.45 9.68
C TYR A 74 8.68 4.31 9.18
N TYR A 75 8.52 4.26 7.86
CA TYR A 75 7.32 3.76 7.19
C TYR A 75 7.52 2.32 6.74
N LEU A 76 6.46 1.49 6.84
CA LEU A 76 6.47 0.15 6.29
C LEU A 76 6.17 0.19 4.79
N VAL A 77 7.09 -0.32 3.96
CA VAL A 77 6.95 -0.32 2.51
C VAL A 77 7.24 -1.67 1.88
N ILE A 78 6.79 -1.89 0.64
CA ILE A 78 7.27 -3.01 -0.18
C ILE A 78 8.75 -2.82 -0.52
N LYS A 79 9.53 -3.88 -0.35
CA LYS A 79 10.96 -3.93 -0.69
C LYS A 79 11.19 -3.70 -2.18
N LYS A 80 12.22 -2.93 -2.49
CA LYS A 80 12.75 -2.77 -3.85
C LYS A 80 14.01 -3.60 -4.04
N ARG A 81 14.27 -3.97 -5.29
CA ARG A 81 15.56 -4.51 -5.74
C ARG A 81 16.57 -3.39 -5.97
N LEU A 82 17.82 -3.77 -6.18
CA LEU A 82 18.92 -2.85 -6.46
C LEU A 82 18.69 -2.01 -7.73
N ASP A 83 17.96 -2.54 -8.71
CA ASP A 83 17.57 -1.82 -9.94
C ASP A 83 16.39 -0.85 -9.74
N GLY A 84 15.93 -0.67 -8.50
CA GLY A 84 14.80 0.19 -8.14
C GLY A 84 13.42 -0.41 -8.40
N THR A 85 13.31 -1.59 -9.01
CA THR A 85 12.02 -2.25 -9.22
C THR A 85 11.48 -2.85 -7.92
N CYS A 86 10.16 -2.89 -7.77
CA CYS A 86 9.50 -3.65 -6.71
C CYS A 86 9.86 -5.15 -6.80
N ILE A 87 10.07 -5.82 -5.65
CA ILE A 87 10.43 -7.25 -5.54
C ILE A 87 9.46 -8.21 -6.24
N PHE A 88 8.21 -7.79 -6.48
CA PHE A 88 7.21 -8.61 -7.15
C PHE A 88 7.16 -8.45 -8.67
N ASN A 89 8.01 -7.59 -9.25
CA ASN A 89 8.01 -7.40 -10.68
C ASN A 89 8.90 -8.40 -11.41
N LYS A 90 8.53 -8.77 -12.64
CA LYS A 90 9.33 -9.57 -13.56
C LYS A 90 9.27 -8.96 -14.95
N TRP A 91 10.42 -8.84 -15.61
CA TRP A 91 10.48 -8.46 -17.01
C TRP A 91 10.00 -9.63 -17.88
N VAL A 92 9.05 -9.34 -18.76
CA VAL A 92 8.57 -10.26 -19.81
C VAL A 92 8.57 -9.46 -21.11
N GLY A 93 9.64 -9.63 -21.90
CA GLY A 93 9.92 -8.74 -23.02
C GLY A 93 10.14 -7.31 -22.53
N ASP A 94 9.41 -6.36 -23.13
CA ASP A 94 9.43 -4.93 -22.80
C ASP A 94 8.48 -4.53 -21.66
N LYS A 95 7.80 -5.50 -21.04
CA LYS A 95 6.80 -5.27 -19.99
C LYS A 95 7.31 -5.67 -18.62
N LEU A 96 6.96 -4.88 -17.61
CA LEU A 96 7.20 -5.18 -16.21
C LEU A 96 5.91 -5.73 -15.57
N ILE A 97 5.83 -7.05 -15.47
CA ILE A 97 4.67 -7.78 -14.97
C ILE A 97 4.76 -7.94 -13.45
N CYS A 98 3.68 -7.57 -12.75
CA CYS A 98 3.57 -7.77 -11.31
C CYS A 98 3.08 -9.20 -11.00
N SER A 99 3.91 -10.01 -10.33
CA SER A 99 3.57 -11.39 -9.98
C SER A 99 2.47 -11.51 -8.93
N VAL A 100 2.22 -10.42 -8.17
CA VAL A 100 1.15 -10.35 -7.16
C VAL A 100 -0.02 -9.48 -7.62
N HIS A 101 -0.20 -9.29 -8.94
CA HIS A 101 -1.25 -8.45 -9.50
C HIS A 101 -2.66 -8.70 -8.91
N PRO A 102 -3.11 -9.95 -8.66
CA PRO A 102 -4.42 -10.22 -8.06
C PRO A 102 -4.57 -9.62 -6.65
N VAL A 103 -3.50 -9.63 -5.86
CA VAL A 103 -3.45 -9.20 -4.45
C VAL A 103 -2.61 -7.93 -4.25
N LYS A 104 -2.45 -7.12 -5.30
CA LYS A 104 -1.63 -5.90 -5.24
C LYS A 104 -2.11 -4.98 -4.10
N PRO A 105 -1.18 -4.29 -3.40
CA PRO A 105 -1.55 -3.32 -2.37
C PRO A 105 -2.57 -2.31 -2.87
N ASN A 106 -3.41 -1.79 -1.98
CA ASN A 106 -4.46 -0.85 -2.36
C ASN A 106 -3.87 0.41 -3.05
N VAL A 107 -2.73 0.92 -2.60
CA VAL A 107 -2.01 2.04 -3.27
C VAL A 107 -1.67 1.70 -4.75
N CYS A 108 -1.21 0.49 -5.03
CA CYS A 108 -0.95 0.00 -6.38
C CYS A 108 -2.23 -0.26 -7.19
N ARG A 109 -3.36 -0.50 -6.51
CA ARG A 109 -4.67 -0.69 -7.13
C ARG A 109 -5.23 0.62 -7.64
N TYR A 110 -5.03 1.70 -6.89
CA TYR A 110 -5.53 3.02 -7.23
C TYR A 110 -4.70 3.74 -8.28
N TYR A 111 -3.40 3.48 -8.36
CA TYR A 111 -2.52 4.18 -9.31
C TYR A 111 -3.07 4.13 -10.76
N PRO A 112 -3.17 5.29 -11.47
CA PRO A 112 -2.57 6.59 -11.15
C PRO A 112 -3.49 7.54 -10.36
N PHE A 113 -4.53 7.03 -9.74
CA PHE A 113 -5.51 7.81 -8.99
C PHE A 113 -5.19 7.83 -7.49
N ILE A 114 -5.56 8.93 -6.85
CA ILE A 114 -5.61 9.09 -5.40
C ILE A 114 -7.04 9.41 -4.99
N TYR A 115 -7.35 9.24 -3.70
CA TYR A 115 -8.65 9.62 -3.17
C TYR A 115 -8.53 10.32 -1.82
N TRP A 116 -9.53 11.11 -1.48
CA TRP A 116 -9.76 11.64 -0.14
C TRP A 116 -11.23 11.58 0.22
N LEU A 117 -11.49 11.73 1.52
CA LEU A 117 -12.83 11.75 2.09
C LEU A 117 -13.19 13.20 2.42
N ASP A 118 -14.32 13.65 1.92
CA ASP A 118 -14.85 14.99 2.19
C ASP A 118 -16.36 14.92 2.44
N GLY A 119 -16.80 15.20 3.67
CA GLY A 119 -18.22 15.17 4.03
C GLY A 119 -18.92 13.82 3.78
N GLY A 120 -18.21 12.69 3.86
CA GLY A 120 -18.73 11.36 3.54
C GLY A 120 -18.72 11.02 2.04
N ILE A 121 -18.16 11.89 1.20
CA ILE A 121 -17.97 11.67 -0.23
C ILE A 121 -16.52 11.23 -0.49
N VAL A 122 -16.35 10.18 -1.28
CA VAL A 122 -15.03 9.74 -1.77
C VAL A 122 -14.71 10.51 -3.06
N LYS A 123 -13.72 11.40 -3.03
CA LYS A 123 -13.29 12.14 -4.21
C LYS A 123 -12.04 11.51 -4.77
N PHE A 124 -12.08 11.07 -6.03
CA PHE A 124 -10.93 10.58 -6.77
C PHE A 124 -10.36 11.68 -7.64
N GLU A 125 -9.03 11.69 -7.79
CA GLU A 125 -8.31 12.54 -8.73
C GLU A 125 -7.13 11.80 -9.35
N VAL A 126 -6.63 12.33 -10.47
CA VAL A 126 -5.37 11.86 -11.05
C VAL A 126 -4.25 12.38 -10.18
N TYR A 127 -3.32 11.51 -9.80
CA TYR A 127 -2.16 11.94 -9.04
C TYR A 127 -1.27 12.84 -9.91
N ASP A 128 -1.12 14.11 -9.54
CA ASP A 128 -0.35 15.08 -10.32
C ASP A 128 1.07 14.61 -10.64
N LYS A 129 1.74 13.95 -9.68
CA LYS A 129 3.10 13.44 -9.91
C LYS A 129 3.16 12.25 -10.86
N ALA A 130 2.02 11.66 -11.23
CA ALA A 130 1.92 10.63 -12.26
C ALA A 130 1.79 11.24 -13.67
N ILE A 131 1.34 12.49 -13.79
CA ILE A 131 1.23 13.18 -15.07
C ILE A 131 2.65 13.36 -15.65
N GLY A 132 2.83 12.98 -16.91
CA GLY A 132 4.13 12.96 -17.59
C GLY A 132 5.00 11.74 -17.29
N TYR A 133 4.66 10.92 -16.29
CA TYR A 133 5.42 9.71 -15.93
C TYR A 133 4.66 8.41 -16.18
N CYS A 134 3.33 8.42 -16.06
CA CYS A 134 2.51 7.27 -16.41
C CYS A 134 2.13 7.32 -17.89
N PRO A 135 2.72 6.48 -18.76
CA PRO A 135 2.36 6.44 -20.19
C PRO A 135 0.94 5.89 -20.45
N GLY A 136 0.28 5.36 -19.41
CA GLY A 136 -1.10 4.88 -19.49
C GLY A 136 -2.15 5.98 -19.37
N ILE A 137 -1.79 7.16 -18.87
CA ILE A 137 -2.69 8.32 -18.82
C ILE A 137 -2.99 8.76 -20.25
N ASN A 138 -4.25 9.13 -20.52
CA ASN A 138 -4.78 9.49 -21.83
C ASN A 138 -4.78 8.36 -22.87
N ARG A 139 -4.64 7.09 -22.45
CA ARG A 139 -4.75 5.92 -23.33
C ARG A 139 -6.00 5.10 -23.06
N GLY A 140 -6.48 4.43 -24.10
CA GLY A 140 -7.63 3.52 -24.03
C GLY A 140 -8.96 4.22 -23.75
N GLY A 141 -9.83 3.53 -22.99
CA GLY A 141 -11.15 4.00 -22.61
C GLY A 141 -11.16 4.88 -21.36
N PHE A 142 -12.33 5.46 -21.06
CA PHE A 142 -12.52 6.18 -19.79
C PHE A 142 -12.44 5.23 -18.60
N ALA A 143 -11.72 5.63 -17.55
CA ALA A 143 -11.59 4.86 -16.33
C ALA A 143 -12.96 4.65 -15.66
N SER A 144 -13.26 3.42 -15.22
CA SER A 144 -14.58 3.05 -14.69
C SER A 144 -14.70 3.07 -13.16
N PHE A 145 -13.61 3.28 -12.43
CA PHE A 145 -13.49 3.39 -10.95
C PHE A 145 -14.19 2.29 -10.12
N ARG A 146 -14.74 1.23 -10.75
CA ARG A 146 -15.55 0.20 -10.09
C ARG A 146 -14.78 -0.52 -9.01
N VAL A 147 -13.55 -0.91 -9.34
CA VAL A 147 -12.65 -1.63 -8.43
C VAL A 147 -12.27 -0.71 -7.28
N GLU A 148 -11.95 0.54 -7.60
CA GLU A 148 -11.46 1.51 -6.65
C GLU A 148 -12.52 1.85 -5.60
N ILE A 149 -13.76 2.13 -6.02
CA ILE A 149 -14.89 2.35 -5.11
C ILE A 149 -15.12 1.13 -4.22
N SER A 150 -15.08 -0.08 -4.79
CA SER A 150 -15.36 -1.30 -4.04
C SER A 150 -14.34 -1.57 -2.93
N SER A 151 -13.08 -1.11 -3.09
CA SER A 151 -12.02 -1.34 -2.12
C SER A 151 -11.71 -0.15 -1.21
N VAL A 152 -12.24 1.06 -1.46
CA VAL A 152 -12.00 2.25 -0.60
C VAL A 152 -12.42 1.98 0.84
N GLY A 153 -13.62 1.43 1.05
CA GLY A 153 -14.12 1.17 2.40
C GLY A 153 -13.27 0.15 3.17
N GLU A 154 -12.72 -0.85 2.50
CA GLU A 154 -11.73 -1.78 3.08
C GLU A 154 -10.40 -1.07 3.35
N SER A 155 -9.94 -0.21 2.43
CA SER A 155 -8.67 0.52 2.57
C SER A 155 -8.66 1.49 3.74
N VAL A 156 -9.76 2.23 3.93
CA VAL A 156 -9.92 3.14 5.06
C VAL A 156 -9.87 2.36 6.37
N ARG A 157 -10.63 1.26 6.47
CA ARG A 157 -10.64 0.38 7.65
C ARG A 157 -9.25 -0.22 7.93
N ALA A 158 -8.61 -0.79 6.91
CA ALA A 158 -7.27 -1.35 7.03
C ALA A 158 -6.26 -0.31 7.50
N LYS A 159 -6.32 0.92 6.99
CA LYS A 159 -5.43 2.01 7.43
C LYS A 159 -5.69 2.41 8.89
N SER A 160 -6.95 2.53 9.31
CA SER A 160 -7.32 2.84 10.69
C SER A 160 -6.88 1.75 11.67
N GLU A 161 -7.11 0.48 11.33
CA GLU A 161 -6.65 -0.67 12.11
C GLU A 161 -5.13 -0.71 12.21
N PHE A 162 -4.44 -0.52 11.08
CA PHE A 162 -2.98 -0.52 11.06
C PHE A 162 -2.39 0.58 11.93
N ARG A 163 -3.00 1.78 11.91
CA ARG A 163 -2.62 2.87 12.82
C ARG A 163 -2.76 2.48 14.29
N ARG A 164 -3.82 1.75 14.68
CA ARG A 164 -3.96 1.24 16.05
C ARG A 164 -2.89 0.22 16.40
N ILE A 165 -2.58 -0.72 15.49
CA ILE A 165 -1.54 -1.74 15.67
C ILE A 165 -0.16 -1.11 15.87
N ILE A 166 0.18 -0.09 15.07
CA ILE A 166 1.46 0.61 15.17
C ILE A 166 1.51 1.50 16.42
N ASN A 167 0.41 2.12 16.82
CA ASN A 167 0.37 2.89 18.07
C ASN A 167 0.59 1.99 19.30
N ASP A 168 0.03 0.78 19.33
CA ASP A 168 0.27 -0.20 20.39
C ASP A 168 1.75 -0.65 20.42
N TRP A 169 2.34 -0.92 19.25
CA TRP A 169 3.79 -1.19 19.15
C TRP A 169 4.61 -0.03 19.71
N ASN A 170 4.34 1.21 19.27
CA ASN A 170 5.08 2.39 19.68
C ASN A 170 4.97 2.66 21.19
N ASP A 171 3.81 2.41 21.81
CA ASP A 171 3.61 2.53 23.26
C ASP A 171 4.41 1.47 24.04
N LYS A 172 4.46 0.24 23.54
CA LYS A 172 5.28 -0.82 24.17
C LYS A 172 6.77 -0.52 24.08
N VAL A 173 7.25 0.00 22.94
CA VAL A 173 8.65 0.43 22.77
C VAL A 173 8.97 1.59 23.70
N SER A 174 8.11 2.63 23.77
CA SER A 174 8.37 3.82 24.60
C SER A 174 8.39 3.52 26.10
N ARG A 175 7.62 2.51 26.54
CA ARG A 175 7.62 2.01 27.93
C ARG A 175 8.71 0.99 28.22
N GLY A 176 9.53 0.61 27.24
CA GLY A 176 10.57 -0.41 27.39
C GLY A 176 10.05 -1.84 27.62
N LEU A 177 8.80 -2.11 27.24
CA LEU A 177 8.17 -3.44 27.39
C LEU A 177 8.63 -4.44 26.33
N ILE A 178 9.07 -3.93 25.17
CA ILE A 178 9.66 -4.71 24.09
C ILE A 178 10.90 -3.98 23.58
N ASP A 179 11.86 -4.73 23.05
CA ASP A 179 12.97 -4.11 22.35
C ASP A 179 12.46 -3.50 21.04
N GLY A 180 12.87 -2.26 20.76
CA GLY A 180 12.53 -1.54 19.54
C GLY A 180 13.44 -1.92 18.37
N SER A 181 13.90 -3.17 18.25
CA SER A 181 14.72 -3.59 17.11
C SER A 181 13.88 -3.92 15.87
N ILE A 182 14.54 -3.95 14.71
CA ILE A 182 13.94 -4.37 13.44
C ILE A 182 13.39 -5.81 13.55
N ASP A 183 14.14 -6.73 14.15
CA ASP A 183 13.74 -8.13 14.29
C ASP A 183 12.50 -8.28 15.17
N SER A 184 12.48 -7.58 16.31
CA SER A 184 11.31 -7.54 17.20
C SER A 184 10.07 -6.99 16.49
N PHE A 185 10.23 -5.93 15.69
CA PHE A 185 9.12 -5.38 14.90
C PHE A 185 8.58 -6.38 13.87
N PHE A 186 9.46 -7.05 13.12
CA PHE A 186 9.00 -8.04 12.14
C PHE A 186 8.35 -9.26 12.81
N ASN A 187 8.85 -9.71 13.97
CA ASN A 187 8.20 -10.76 14.76
C ASN A 187 6.79 -10.34 15.22
N TYR A 188 6.65 -9.11 15.71
CA TYR A 188 5.35 -8.54 16.08
C TYR A 188 4.39 -8.48 14.88
N LEU A 189 4.83 -7.91 13.76
CA LEU A 189 4.02 -7.84 12.53
C LEU A 189 3.59 -9.23 12.04
N GLU A 190 4.50 -10.21 12.05
CA GLU A 190 4.21 -11.59 11.67
C GLU A 190 3.14 -12.22 12.57
N SER A 191 3.18 -11.96 13.88
CA SER A 191 2.16 -12.43 14.82
C SER A 191 0.78 -11.84 14.54
N ILE A 192 0.71 -10.55 14.19
CA ILE A 192 -0.53 -9.87 13.79
C ILE A 192 -1.08 -10.50 12.52
N VAL A 193 -0.25 -10.63 11.49
CA VAL A 193 -0.65 -11.19 10.19
C VAL A 193 -1.15 -12.64 10.32
N ASN A 194 -0.49 -13.44 11.16
CA ASN A 194 -0.91 -14.83 11.41
C ASN A 194 -2.20 -14.93 12.22
N SER A 195 -2.49 -13.94 13.08
CA SER A 195 -3.73 -13.89 13.85
C SER A 195 -4.93 -13.53 12.97
N SER A 196 -4.72 -12.63 11.99
CA SER A 196 -5.76 -12.26 11.01
C SER A 196 -6.21 -13.43 10.13
N LYS A 197 -5.33 -14.41 9.85
CA LYS A 197 -5.65 -15.61 9.07
C LYS A 197 -6.55 -16.61 9.80
N LYS A 198 -6.63 -16.56 11.14
CA LYS A 198 -7.41 -17.51 11.95
C LYS A 198 -8.88 -17.08 12.12
N GLY A 199 -9.24 -15.87 11.72
CA GLY A 199 -10.58 -15.29 11.89
C GLY A 199 -11.37 -15.06 10.61
N SER A 200 -10.87 -15.55 9.46
CA SER A 200 -11.46 -15.43 8.11
C SER A 200 -12.01 -16.75 7.61
#